data_AF-A0A285JKZ6-F1
#
_entry.id   AF-A0A285JKZ6-F1
#
_cell.length_a   1.000
_cell.length_b   1.000
_cell.length_c   1.000
_cell.angle_alpha   90.00
_cell.angle_beta   90.00
_cell.angle_gamma   90.00
#
_symmetry.space_group_name_H-M   'P 1'
#
loop_
_entity.id
_entity.type
_entity.pdbx_description
1 polymer ?
#
loop_
_entity_poly.entity_id
_entity_poly.type
_entity_poly.pdbx_seq_one_letter_code
_entity_poly.pdbx_strand_id
1 'polypeptide(L)'
;MSANGITSFLSHLRYTDKVISAGARKLMVDENVGMYSYTGAYGTYHGHNGVWTQSGNRGMRSCAMSFHIHVDASLLVNSRGDYPSPCTILLDAFDNAWH
;
A
#
# COMPACT_ATOMS: atom_id res chain seq x y z
N MET A 1 -9.82 -10.51 0.82
CA MET A 1 -9.60 -9.64 1.98
C MET A 1 -10.25 -8.29 1.70
N SER A 2 -10.85 -7.62 2.70
CA SER A 2 -11.44 -6.27 2.54
C SER A 2 -10.38 -5.17 2.70
N ALA A 3 -10.70 -3.92 2.34
CA ALA A 3 -9.81 -2.76 2.57
C ALA A 3 -9.36 -2.70 4.04
N ASN A 4 -10.29 -2.67 4.98
CA ASN A 4 -9.99 -2.64 6.42
C ASN A 4 -9.13 -3.83 6.86
N GLY A 5 -9.36 -5.03 6.29
CA GLY A 5 -8.55 -6.21 6.57
C GLY A 5 -7.10 -6.06 6.09
N ILE A 6 -6.91 -5.51 4.88
CA ILE A 6 -5.58 -5.24 4.31
C ILE A 6 -4.86 -4.18 5.13
N THR A 7 -5.52 -3.08 5.46
CA THR A 7 -4.93 -2.01 6.28
C THR A 7 -4.53 -2.56 7.66
N SER A 8 -5.42 -3.30 8.33
CA SER A 8 -5.11 -3.93 9.62
C SER A 8 -3.93 -4.90 9.54
N PHE A 9 -3.88 -5.74 8.50
CA PHE A 9 -2.73 -6.63 8.27
C PHE A 9 -1.43 -5.83 8.07
N LEU A 10 -1.47 -4.76 7.25
CA LEU A 10 -0.33 -3.91 7.00
C LEU A 10 0.18 -3.24 8.28
N SER A 11 -0.71 -2.70 9.12
CA SER A 11 -0.33 -2.10 10.40
C SER A 11 0.36 -3.11 11.32
N HIS A 12 -0.17 -4.34 11.41
CA HIS A 12 0.48 -5.39 12.19
C HIS A 12 1.83 -5.80 11.61
N LEU A 13 1.94 -5.88 10.28
CA LEU A 13 3.17 -6.17 9.57
C LEU A 13 4.24 -5.08 9.78
N ARG A 14 3.84 -3.80 9.85
CA ARG A 14 4.74 -2.63 9.93
C ARG A 14 5.14 -2.25 11.36
N TYR A 15 4.26 -2.46 12.34
CA TYR A 15 4.43 -1.87 13.68
C TYR A 15 4.42 -2.88 14.82
N THR A 16 4.29 -4.17 14.53
CA THR A 16 4.32 -5.22 15.55
C THR A 16 5.19 -6.38 15.12
N ASP A 17 5.58 -7.22 16.07
CA ASP A 17 6.32 -8.45 15.80
C ASP A 17 5.40 -9.68 15.71
N LYS A 18 4.09 -9.47 15.50
CA LYS A 18 3.09 -10.56 15.41
C LYS A 18 3.11 -11.30 14.09
N VAL A 19 3.50 -10.63 13.00
CA VAL A 19 3.51 -11.22 11.65
C VAL A 19 4.92 -11.67 11.27
N ILE A 20 5.90 -10.79 11.47
CA ILE A 20 7.33 -11.04 11.26
C ILE A 20 8.13 -10.29 12.32
N SER A 21 9.36 -10.73 12.60
CA SER A 21 10.25 -10.04 13.54
C SER A 21 10.68 -8.66 13.04
N ALA A 22 11.13 -7.79 13.95
CA ALA A 22 11.67 -6.48 13.60
C ALA A 22 12.83 -6.54 12.59
N GLY A 23 13.73 -7.51 12.72
CA GLY A 23 14.83 -7.72 11.77
C GLY A 23 14.33 -8.11 10.37
N ALA A 24 13.38 -9.03 10.28
CA ALA A 24 12.78 -9.43 9.01
C ALA A 24 12.00 -8.27 8.36
N ARG A 25 11.29 -7.47 9.16
CA ARG A 25 10.59 -6.28 8.68
C ARG A 25 11.56 -5.22 8.15
N LYS A 26 12.70 -5.02 8.79
CA LYS A 26 13.75 -4.13 8.28
C LYS A 26 14.25 -4.60 6.91
N LEU A 27 14.60 -5.89 6.79
CA LEU A 27 15.00 -6.48 5.52
C LEU A 27 13.91 -6.35 4.44
N MET A 28 12.64 -6.54 4.81
CA MET A 28 11.50 -6.39 3.91
C MET A 28 11.46 -5.01 3.23
N VAL A 29 11.80 -3.96 3.99
CA VAL A 29 11.80 -2.58 3.51
C VAL A 29 13.10 -2.24 2.79
N ASP A 30 14.25 -2.55 3.39
CA ASP A 30 15.57 -2.22 2.85
C ASP A 30 15.81 -2.91 1.50
N GLU A 31 15.36 -4.16 1.36
CA GLU A 31 15.57 -4.99 0.17
C GLU A 31 14.34 -5.06 -0.76
N ASN A 32 13.30 -4.24 -0.49
CA ASN A 32 12.03 -4.22 -1.22
C ASN A 32 11.35 -5.60 -1.40
N VAL A 33 11.39 -6.45 -0.37
CA VAL A 33 10.82 -7.80 -0.44
C VAL A 33 9.32 -7.75 -0.17
N GLY A 34 8.51 -7.72 -1.23
CA GLY A 34 7.05 -7.68 -1.08
C GLY A 34 6.49 -6.36 -0.53
N MET A 35 7.35 -5.37 -0.28
CA MET A 35 7.01 -4.02 0.15
C MET A 35 7.89 -3.03 -0.62
N TYR A 36 7.31 -2.16 -1.43
CA TYR A 36 8.06 -1.27 -2.32
C TYR A 36 8.07 0.15 -1.77
N SER A 37 9.17 0.86 -2.02
CA SER A 37 9.32 2.26 -1.64
C SER A 37 8.77 3.20 -2.71
N TYR A 38 8.05 4.24 -2.25
CA TYR A 38 7.48 5.30 -3.06
C TYR A 38 7.99 6.64 -2.51
N THR A 39 8.40 7.55 -3.39
CA THR A 39 8.82 8.91 -2.97
C THR A 39 7.61 9.82 -3.02
N GLY A 40 7.22 10.38 -1.88
CA GLY A 40 6.18 11.40 -1.76
C GLY A 40 6.75 12.75 -1.31
N ALA A 41 5.88 13.76 -1.22
CA ALA A 41 6.26 15.12 -0.87
C ALA A 41 6.88 15.26 0.54
N TYR A 42 6.50 14.37 1.46
CA TYR A 42 6.93 14.41 2.87
C TYR A 42 7.85 13.26 3.28
N GLY A 43 8.36 12.49 2.30
CA GLY A 43 9.34 11.43 2.55
C GLY A 43 9.05 10.14 1.79
N THR A 44 9.63 9.04 2.27
CA THR A 44 9.46 7.72 1.67
C THR A 44 8.26 7.01 2.27
N TYR A 45 7.37 6.51 1.42
CA TYR A 45 6.23 5.67 1.77
C TYR A 45 6.47 4.24 1.32
N HIS A 46 5.79 3.29 1.94
CA HIS A 46 5.98 1.88 1.64
C HIS A 46 4.66 1.21 1.32
N GLY A 47 4.58 0.52 0.19
CA GLY A 47 3.32 -0.10 -0.22
C GLY A 47 3.48 -1.25 -1.18
N HIS A 48 2.35 -1.89 -1.47
CA HIS A 48 2.28 -2.99 -2.42
C HIS A 48 1.00 -2.87 -3.25
N ASN A 49 1.12 -3.02 -4.57
CA ASN A 49 0.00 -3.01 -5.48
C ASN A 49 -0.45 -4.43 -5.84
N GLY A 50 -1.76 -4.60 -6.03
CA GLY A 50 -2.36 -5.82 -6.54
C GLY A 50 -3.05 -5.55 -7.87
N VAL A 51 -2.91 -6.47 -8.82
CA VAL A 51 -3.68 -6.45 -10.07
C VAL A 51 -4.16 -7.85 -10.38
N TRP A 52 -5.48 -8.00 -10.49
CA TRP A 52 -6.11 -9.19 -11.02
C TRP A 52 -6.95 -8.79 -12.23
N THR A 53 -6.78 -9.52 -13.33
CA THR A 53 -7.38 -9.17 -14.63
C THR A 53 -8.28 -10.29 -15.11
N GLN A 54 -9.46 -9.91 -15.61
CA GLN A 54 -10.35 -10.75 -16.41
C GLN A 54 -10.58 -10.08 -17.79
N SER A 55 -11.48 -10.61 -18.60
CA SER A 55 -11.82 -10.06 -19.92
C SER A 55 -12.45 -8.67 -19.82
N GLY A 56 -12.06 -7.79 -20.75
CA GLY A 56 -12.52 -6.40 -20.80
C GLY A 56 -12.12 -5.59 -19.57
N ASN A 57 -13.04 -4.75 -19.08
CA ASN A 57 -12.84 -3.91 -17.89
C ASN A 57 -13.08 -4.65 -16.56
N ARG A 58 -13.28 -5.97 -16.61
CA ARG A 58 -13.47 -6.80 -15.42
C ARG A 58 -12.12 -7.11 -14.80
N GLY A 59 -12.01 -6.89 -13.50
CA GLY A 59 -10.77 -7.10 -12.77
C GLY A 59 -10.80 -6.38 -11.44
N MET A 60 -9.69 -6.47 -10.72
CA MET A 60 -9.49 -5.76 -9.48
C MET A 60 -8.10 -5.13 -9.48
N ARG A 61 -8.01 -3.88 -9.05
CA ARG A 61 -6.75 -3.21 -8.74
C ARG A 61 -6.77 -2.83 -7.27
N SER A 62 -5.63 -2.96 -6.61
CA SER A 62 -5.51 -2.55 -5.22
C SER A 62 -4.16 -1.95 -4.92
N CYS A 63 -4.11 -1.19 -3.83
CA CYS A 63 -2.86 -0.85 -3.16
C CYS A 63 -3.09 -0.80 -1.66
N ALA A 64 -2.05 -1.16 -0.92
CA ALA A 64 -1.92 -0.85 0.50
C ALA A 64 -0.64 -0.04 0.68
N MET A 65 -0.70 1.05 1.44
CA MET A 65 0.41 1.98 1.63
C MET A 65 0.50 2.41 3.08
N SER A 66 1.74 2.48 3.57
CA SER A 66 2.15 2.91 4.90
C SER A 66 2.93 4.22 4.76
N PHE A 67 2.45 5.26 5.43
CA PHE A 67 3.01 6.61 5.39
C PHE A 67 3.93 6.87 6.59
N HIS A 68 4.77 7.90 6.48
CA HIS A 68 5.81 8.22 7.46
C HIS A 68 5.28 8.57 8.86
N ILE A 69 3.99 8.93 9.00
CA ILE A 69 3.33 9.30 10.26
C ILE A 69 2.54 8.17 10.93
N HIS A 70 2.84 6.90 10.60
CA HIS A 70 2.10 5.74 11.09
C HIS A 70 0.63 5.68 10.65
N VAL A 71 0.33 6.28 9.50
CA VAL A 71 -0.97 6.10 8.84
C VAL A 71 -0.82 5.01 7.79
N ASP A 72 -1.73 4.05 7.80
CA ASP A 72 -1.85 3.04 6.76
C ASP A 72 -3.19 3.20 6.03
N ALA A 73 -3.15 3.07 4.71
CA ALA A 73 -4.34 3.14 3.87
C ALA A 73 -4.36 1.99 2.87
N SER A 74 -5.56 1.61 2.46
CA SER A 74 -5.73 0.69 1.34
C SER A 74 -6.87 1.15 0.43
N LEU A 75 -6.71 0.85 -0.86
CA LEU A 75 -7.69 1.14 -1.90
C LEU A 75 -7.91 -0.15 -2.69
N LEU A 76 -9.17 -0.53 -2.88
CA LEU A 76 -9.58 -1.61 -3.78
C LEU A 76 -10.55 -1.03 -4.80
N VAL A 77 -10.30 -1.30 -6.07
CA VAL A 77 -11.15 -0.92 -7.19
C VAL A 77 -11.56 -2.17 -7.94
N ASN A 78 -12.86 -2.38 -8.13
CA ASN A 78 -13.46 -3.58 -8.72
C ASN A 78 -13.61 -3.50 -10.25
N SER A 79 -12.82 -2.67 -10.91
CA SER A 79 -12.82 -2.50 -12.35
C SER A 79 -11.42 -2.17 -12.86
N ARG A 80 -11.12 -2.52 -14.11
CA ARG A 80 -10.03 -1.88 -14.85
C ARG A 80 -10.64 -0.68 -15.58
N GLY A 81 -10.10 0.50 -15.29
CA GLY A 81 -10.48 1.75 -15.94
C GLY A 81 -9.25 2.60 -16.20
N ASP A 82 -9.45 3.71 -16.89
CA ASP A 82 -8.40 4.68 -17.18
C ASP A 82 -8.25 5.66 -16.01
N TYR A 83 -7.45 5.26 -15.03
CA TYR A 83 -7.13 6.04 -13.85
C TYR A 83 -5.73 5.63 -13.33
N PRO A 84 -5.06 6.52 -12.57
CA PRO A 84 -3.72 6.24 -12.04
C PRO A 84 -3.65 4.95 -11.22
N SER A 85 -2.44 4.46 -10.95
CA SER A 85 -2.31 3.28 -10.09
C SER A 85 -2.95 3.54 -8.72
N PRO A 86 -3.60 2.56 -8.06
CA PRO A 86 -4.14 2.77 -6.72
C PRO A 86 -3.09 3.27 -5.71
N CYS A 87 -1.81 2.93 -5.88
CA CYS A 87 -0.74 3.47 -5.03
C CYS A 87 -0.48 4.96 -5.30
N THR A 88 -0.52 5.38 -6.57
CA THR A 88 -0.43 6.80 -6.94
C THR A 88 -1.59 7.58 -6.34
N ILE A 89 -2.82 7.05 -6.44
CA ILE A 89 -4.01 7.71 -5.85
C ILE A 89 -3.86 7.87 -4.34
N LEU A 90 -3.40 6.83 -3.62
CA LEU A 90 -3.18 6.92 -2.18
C LEU A 90 -2.07 7.91 -1.82
N LEU A 91 -0.96 7.89 -2.55
CA LEU A 91 0.17 8.81 -2.37
C LEU A 91 -0.29 10.26 -2.55
N ASP A 92 -0.91 10.57 -3.69
CA ASP A 92 -1.38 11.92 -4.00
C ASP A 92 -2.43 12.38 -2.98
N ALA A 93 -3.34 11.49 -2.57
CA ALA A 93 -4.36 11.83 -1.57
C ALA A 93 -3.75 12.17 -0.21
N PHE A 94 -2.72 11.44 0.23
CA PHE A 94 -2.00 11.74 1.46
C PHE A 94 -1.23 13.05 1.36
N ASP A 95 -0.48 13.23 0.27
CA ASP A 95 0.36 14.42 0.07
C ASP A 95 -0.46 15.72 -0.01
N ASN A 96 -1.66 15.67 -0.60
CA ASN A 96 -2.58 16.80 -0.65
C ASN A 96 -3.37 17.02 0.66
N ALA A 97 -3.40 16.04 1.58
CA ALA A 97 -4.15 16.15 2.83
C ALA A 97 -3.28 16.58 4.02
N TRP A 98 -1.98 16.29 3.99
CA TRP A 98 -1.05 16.47 5.12
C TRP A 98 -0.49 17.91 5.27
N HIS A 99 -1.14 18.90 4.65
CA HIS A 99 -0.73 20.31 4.73
C HIS A 99 -0.66 20.87 6.15
#